data_AF-A0A9P7JK63-F1
#
_entry.id   AF-A0A9P7JK63-F1
#
_cell.length_a   1.000
_cell.length_b   1.000
_cell.length_c   1.000
_cell.angle_alpha   90.00
_cell.angle_beta   90.00
_cell.angle_gamma   90.00
#
_symmetry.space_group_name_H-M   'P 1'
#
loop_
_entity.id
_entity.type
_entity.pdbx_description
1 polymer ?
#
loop_
_entity_poly.entity_id
_entity_poly.type
_entity_poly.pdbx_seq_one_letter_code
_entity_poly.pdbx_strand_id
1 'polypeptide(L)'
;MDSVVLETSLGDVQLELYWNHAPRTCQNFAELAKRGYYNGVVFHRIIADFMIQGGDPTGTGRGGTSIYGQKFEDEINPELRFTGAGILAMANSGPNTNG
;
A
#
# COMPACT_ATOMS: atom_id res chain seq x y z
N MET A 1 11.03 3.31 -13.94
CA MET A 1 9.61 3.33 -13.60
C MET A 1 9.22 1.87 -13.50
N ASP A 2 9.03 1.41 -12.28
CA ASP A 2 8.70 0.01 -12.03
C ASP A 2 7.20 -0.05 -11.72
N SER A 3 6.46 -0.84 -12.48
CA SER A 3 5.04 -1.08 -12.28
C SER A 3 4.81 -2.44 -11.64
N VAL A 4 3.79 -2.54 -10.79
CA VAL A 4 3.33 -3.78 -10.16
C VAL A 4 1.92 -4.08 -10.65
N VAL A 5 1.61 -5.34 -10.92
CA VAL A 5 0.25 -5.79 -11.24
C VAL A 5 -0.30 -6.55 -10.05
N LEU A 6 -1.47 -6.13 -9.55
CA LEU A 6 -2.25 -6.87 -8.56
C LEU A 6 -3.34 -7.65 -9.27
N GLU A 7 -3.21 -8.97 -9.29
CA GLU A 7 -4.26 -9.88 -9.75
C GLU A 7 -5.31 -10.03 -8.65
N THR A 8 -6.51 -9.51 -8.88
CA THR A 8 -7.61 -9.60 -7.91
C THR A 8 -8.71 -10.54 -8.41
N SER A 9 -9.63 -10.92 -7.53
CA SER A 9 -10.78 -11.75 -7.91
C SER A 9 -11.73 -11.07 -8.91
N LEU A 10 -11.61 -9.75 -9.12
CA LEU A 10 -12.43 -8.97 -10.04
C LEU A 10 -11.65 -8.43 -11.25
N GLY A 11 -10.39 -8.83 -11.40
CA GLY A 11 -9.51 -8.41 -12.49
C GLY A 11 -8.21 -7.76 -12.02
N ASP A 12 -7.41 -7.34 -12.99
CA ASP A 12 -6.06 -6.87 -12.74
C ASP A 12 -6.03 -5.36 -12.49
N VAL A 13 -5.21 -4.96 -11.52
CA VAL A 13 -4.94 -3.54 -11.22
C VAL A 13 -3.45 -3.29 -11.41
N GLN A 14 -3.11 -2.50 -12.42
CA GLN A 14 -1.73 -2.07 -12.65
C GLN A 14 -1.45 -0.79 -11.88
N LEU A 15 -0.35 -0.79 -11.13
CA LEU A 15 0.08 0.30 -10.26
C LEU A 15 1.46 0.77 -10.69
N GLU A 16 1.62 2.09 -10.77
CA GLU A 16 2.92 2.73 -10.92
C GLU A 16 3.45 3.18 -9.55
N LEU A 17 4.74 2.96 -9.30
CA LEU A 17 5.39 3.32 -8.04
C LEU A 17 6.34 4.51 -8.20
N TYR A 18 6.19 5.53 -7.36
CA TYR A 18 7.00 6.75 -7.37
C TYR A 18 8.25 6.63 -6.50
N TRP A 19 9.19 5.80 -6.95
CA TRP A 19 10.45 5.48 -6.25
C TRP A 19 11.31 6.70 -5.89
N ASN A 20 11.31 7.74 -6.74
CA ASN A 20 12.10 8.95 -6.49
C ASN A 20 11.54 9.78 -5.32
N HIS A 21 10.23 9.67 -5.06
CA HIS A 21 9.53 10.47 -4.06
C HIS A 21 9.38 9.71 -2.73
N ALA A 22 9.16 8.40 -2.80
CA ALA A 22 8.93 7.54 -1.63
C ALA A 22 9.71 6.21 -1.73
N PRO A 23 11.05 6.24 -1.70
CA PRO A 23 11.88 5.06 -1.92
C PRO A 23 11.66 3.95 -0.89
N ARG A 24 11.49 4.27 0.40
CA ARG A 24 11.29 3.26 1.44
C ARG A 24 9.92 2.61 1.34
N THR A 25 8.90 3.42 1.04
CA THR A 25 7.53 2.97 0.84
C THR A 25 7.43 2.03 -0.34
N CYS A 26 8.01 2.43 -1.48
CA CYS A 26 8.04 1.61 -2.68
C CYS A 26 8.82 0.31 -2.45
N GLN A 27 9.96 0.37 -1.75
CA GLN A 27 10.75 -0.82 -1.42
C GLN A 27 9.98 -1.79 -0.52
N ASN A 28 9.31 -1.28 0.52
CA ASN A 28 8.47 -2.08 1.40
C ASN A 28 7.38 -2.82 0.61
N PHE A 29 6.63 -2.08 -0.21
CA PHE A 29 5.54 -2.64 -1.00
C PHE A 29 6.03 -3.70 -2.00
N ALA A 30 7.07 -3.38 -2.78
CA ALA A 30 7.58 -4.27 -3.82
C ALA A 30 8.17 -5.56 -3.24
N GLU A 31 8.88 -5.48 -2.13
CA GLU A 31 9.48 -6.66 -1.48
C GLU A 31 8.42 -7.54 -0.83
N LEU A 32 7.40 -6.97 -0.18
CA LEU A 32 6.25 -7.74 0.35
C LEU A 32 5.49 -8.43 -0.78
N ALA A 33 5.25 -7.73 -1.90
CA ALA A 33 4.62 -8.32 -3.08
C ALA A 33 5.46 -9.47 -3.64
N LYS A 34 6.77 -9.30 -3.79
CA LYS A 34 7.69 -10.34 -4.27
C LYS A 34 7.74 -11.57 -3.36
N ARG A 35 7.57 -11.39 -2.06
CA ARG A 35 7.47 -12.49 -1.07
C ARG A 35 6.11 -13.18 -1.07
N GLY A 36 5.15 -12.70 -1.85
CA GLY A 36 3.77 -13.21 -1.86
C GLY A 36 2.99 -12.87 -0.59
N TYR A 37 3.42 -11.85 0.17
CA TYR A 37 2.78 -11.45 1.44
C TYR A 37 1.31 -11.03 1.26
N TYR A 38 0.99 -10.44 0.12
CA TYR A 38 -0.36 -9.98 -0.21
C TYR A 38 -1.25 -11.07 -0.85
N ASN A 39 -0.73 -12.28 -1.06
CA ASN A 39 -1.50 -13.34 -1.71
C ASN A 39 -2.64 -13.82 -0.81
N GLY A 40 -3.87 -13.82 -1.36
CA GLY A 40 -5.07 -14.18 -0.62
C GLY A 40 -5.52 -13.16 0.42
N VAL A 41 -4.87 -11.99 0.48
CA VAL A 41 -5.25 -10.90 1.39
C VAL A 41 -6.47 -10.16 0.86
N VAL A 42 -7.47 -10.00 1.71
CA VAL A 42 -8.73 -9.35 1.34
C VAL A 42 -8.66 -7.82 1.45
N PHE A 43 -9.48 -7.14 0.65
CA PHE A 43 -9.83 -5.74 0.89
C PHE A 43 -10.84 -5.66 2.04
N HIS A 44 -10.34 -5.52 3.27
CA HIS A 44 -11.15 -5.60 4.49
C HIS A 44 -11.97 -4.33 4.77
N ARG A 45 -11.68 -3.21 4.09
CA ARG A 45 -12.41 -1.96 4.28
C ARG A 45 -12.67 -1.28 2.94
N ILE A 46 -13.94 -1.06 2.62
CA ILE A 46 -14.43 -0.49 1.37
C ILE A 46 -15.41 0.63 1.72
N ILE A 47 -15.13 1.84 1.25
CA ILE A 47 -15.99 3.01 1.46
C ILE A 47 -16.27 3.63 0.10
N ALA A 48 -17.56 3.65 -0.27
CA ALA A 48 -18.02 4.24 -1.52
C ALA A 48 -17.60 5.72 -1.63
N ASP A 49 -17.22 6.13 -2.84
CA ASP A 49 -16.77 7.49 -3.17
C ASP A 49 -15.55 7.96 -2.37
N PHE A 50 -14.80 7.03 -1.78
CA PHE A 50 -13.61 7.36 -1.01
C PHE A 50 -12.43 6.42 -1.32
N MET A 51 -12.45 5.18 -0.81
CA MET A 51 -11.29 4.30 -0.91
C MET A 51 -11.62 2.82 -0.69
N ILE A 52 -10.70 1.99 -1.15
CA ILE A 52 -10.57 0.57 -0.78
C ILE A 52 -9.23 0.37 -0.07
N GLN A 53 -9.23 -0.41 1.00
CA GLN A 53 -8.05 -0.69 1.81
C GLN A 53 -7.86 -2.20 1.98
N GLY A 54 -6.62 -2.64 1.75
CA GLY A 54 -6.17 -4.02 1.88
C GLY A 54 -4.83 -4.09 2.59
N GLY A 55 -4.08 -5.17 2.35
CA GLY A 55 -2.70 -5.31 2.86
C GLY A 55 -2.57 -5.84 4.29
N ASP A 56 -3.66 -6.17 4.97
CA ASP A 56 -3.65 -6.82 6.28
C ASP A 56 -3.89 -8.34 6.15
N PRO A 57 -2.89 -9.21 6.36
CA PRO A 57 -3.06 -10.66 6.30
C PRO A 57 -4.07 -11.23 7.29
N THR A 58 -4.34 -10.52 8.38
CA THR A 58 -5.34 -10.92 9.38
C THR A 58 -6.76 -10.52 8.97
N GLY A 59 -6.90 -9.58 8.02
CA GLY A 59 -8.19 -9.04 7.59
C GLY A 59 -8.91 -8.18 8.65
N THR A 60 -8.25 -7.84 9.76
CA THR A 60 -8.88 -7.12 10.88
C THR A 60 -8.77 -5.59 10.78
N GLY A 61 -7.88 -5.10 9.91
CA GLY A 61 -7.48 -3.69 9.81
C GLY A 61 -6.49 -3.24 10.88
N ARG A 62 -5.95 -4.17 11.69
CA ARG A 62 -4.99 -3.89 12.76
C ARG A 62 -3.67 -4.65 12.61
N GLY A 63 -3.60 -5.58 11.67
CA GLY A 63 -2.38 -6.31 11.34
C GLY A 63 -1.57 -5.61 10.26
N GLY A 64 -0.62 -6.34 9.68
CA GLY A 64 0.37 -5.81 8.75
C GLY A 64 1.71 -5.53 9.43
N THR A 65 2.79 -5.84 8.73
CA THR A 65 4.16 -5.58 9.18
C THR A 65 5.03 -5.25 7.99
N SER A 66 5.87 -4.25 8.15
CA SER A 66 6.83 -3.85 7.11
C SER A 66 8.01 -4.82 7.01
N ILE A 67 8.75 -4.74 5.90
CA ILE A 67 10.03 -5.45 5.75
C ILE A 67 11.11 -4.96 6.71
N TYR A 68 10.92 -3.79 7.30
CA TYR A 68 11.86 -3.14 8.23
C TYR A 68 11.57 -3.46 9.70
N GLY A 69 10.58 -4.32 9.98
CA GLY A 69 10.08 -4.59 11.33
C GLY A 69 8.63 -4.14 11.47
N GLN A 70 8.23 -3.61 12.63
CA GLN A 70 6.82 -3.26 12.85
C GLN A 70 6.36 -2.06 12.03
N LYS A 71 7.03 -0.90 12.15
CA LYS A 71 6.58 0.36 11.55
C LYS A 71 7.74 1.15 10.96
N PHE A 72 7.47 1.96 9.95
CA PHE A 72 8.44 2.88 9.34
C PHE A 72 7.88 4.29 9.13
N GLU A 73 8.78 5.23 8.86
CA GLU A 73 8.53 6.67 8.74
C GLU A 73 7.68 7.06 7.52
N ASP A 74 7.01 8.22 7.60
CA ASP A 74 6.23 8.77 6.49
C ASP A 74 7.15 9.49 5.48
N GLU A 75 6.94 9.24 4.19
CA GLU A 75 7.65 9.91 3.10
C GLU A 75 6.70 10.90 2.40
N ILE A 76 6.54 12.10 2.98
CA ILE A 76 5.62 13.13 2.46
C ILE A 76 6.35 14.05 1.48
N ASN A 77 5.88 14.09 0.24
CA ASN A 77 6.40 14.99 -0.80
C ASN A 77 5.30 15.95 -1.29
N PRO A 78 5.53 17.28 -1.35
CA PRO A 78 4.54 18.27 -1.79
C PRO A 78 3.96 18.05 -3.20
N GLU A 79 4.70 17.36 -4.07
CA GLU A 79 4.29 17.02 -5.44
C GLU A 79 3.27 15.87 -5.48
N LEU A 80 3.25 15.02 -4.45
CA LEU A 80 2.33 13.90 -4.35
C LEU A 80 1.10 14.30 -3.53
N ARG A 81 -0.03 14.47 -4.20
CA ARG A 81 -1.29 14.91 -3.58
C ARG A 81 -2.45 14.07 -4.05
N PHE A 82 -3.46 13.93 -3.18
CA PHE A 82 -4.73 13.27 -3.50
C PHE A 82 -5.63 14.17 -4.37
N THR A 83 -5.25 14.37 -5.64
CA THR A 83 -5.97 15.26 -6.57
C THR A 83 -7.04 14.57 -7.41
N GLY A 84 -7.13 13.23 -7.34
CA GLY A 84 -8.08 12.45 -8.12
C GLY A 84 -8.23 11.01 -7.61
N ALA A 85 -9.06 10.23 -8.30
CA ALA A 85 -9.26 8.81 -8.02
C ALA A 85 -8.08 7.95 -8.51
N GLY A 86 -7.89 6.78 -7.91
CA GLY A 86 -6.86 5.81 -8.33
C GLY A 86 -5.46 6.05 -7.76
N ILE A 87 -5.35 6.84 -6.68
CA ILE A 87 -4.07 7.13 -6.03
C ILE A 87 -3.80 6.07 -4.96
N LEU A 88 -2.63 5.42 -5.07
CA LEU A 88 -2.14 4.46 -4.09
C LEU A 88 -1.39 5.21 -2.97
N ALA A 89 -1.69 4.88 -1.72
CA ALA A 89 -0.99 5.42 -0.55
C ALA A 89 -0.95 4.39 0.59
N MET A 90 -0.02 4.59 1.54
CA MET A 90 0.08 3.77 2.74
C MET A 90 -0.95 4.21 3.79
N ALA A 91 -1.62 3.24 4.39
CA ALA A 91 -2.42 3.47 5.59
C ALA A 91 -1.50 3.53 6.83
N ASN A 92 -1.84 4.40 7.78
CA ASN A 92 -1.13 4.50 9.06
C ASN A 92 -2.12 4.75 10.21
N SER A 93 -1.63 4.63 11.45
CA SER A 93 -2.37 4.90 12.69
C SER A 93 -1.83 6.12 13.43
N GLY A 94 -1.31 7.11 12.69
CA GLY A 94 -0.59 8.28 13.22
C GLY A 94 0.79 8.46 12.57
N PRO A 95 1.49 9.57 12.88
CA PRO A 95 2.77 9.90 12.26
C PRO A 95 3.80 8.78 12.41
N ASN A 96 4.46 8.42 11.30
CA ASN A 96 5.52 7.41 11.24
C ASN A 96 5.08 6.00 11.70
N THR A 97 3.87 5.59 11.30
CA THR A 97 3.33 4.28 11.67
C THR A 97 2.93 3.41 10.47
N ASN A 98 3.60 3.58 9.34
CA ASN A 98 3.38 2.75 8.15
C ASN A 98 3.77 1.30 8.41
N GLY A 99 2.92 0.36 8.00
CA GLY A 99 3.06 -1.08 8.21
C GLY A 99 3.22 -1.89 6.92
#